data_AF-A0A925XJY1-F1
#
_entry.id   AF-A0A925XJY1-F1
#
_cell.length_a   1.000
_cell.length_b   1.000
_cell.length_c   1.000
_cell.angle_alpha   90.00
_cell.angle_beta   90.00
_cell.angle_gamma   90.00
#
_symmetry.space_group_name_H-M   'P 1'
#
loop_
_entity.id
_entity.type
_entity.pdbx_description
1 polymer ?
#
loop_
_entity_poly.entity_id
_entity_poly.type
_entity_poly.pdbx_seq_one_letter_code
_entity_poly.pdbx_strand_id
1 'polypeptide(L)'
;MVLIALATGAVLTCGAGWVVLALLFSPSQTKVPAEVETIARRVAPLRVPPQFQPAWGWEADHSVAWIQIARFDHSAGRGLLLIGELHLRPIANPQEVDQLRNLLENSSPDMRLIAPRLTEERKLIVRGRRAQFEIVEGEDRASTTKLRQVTGTFPGREGTAILILQGEEDYLSNEAIDDLLKSLTEADVPK
;
A
#
# COMPACT_ATOMS: atom_id res chain seq x y z
N MET A 1 17.73 40.68 43.01
CA MET A 1 16.80 39.56 42.73
C MET A 1 15.76 40.04 41.74
N VAL A 2 15.24 39.15 40.89
CA VAL A 2 14.22 39.39 39.84
C VAL A 2 14.81 39.85 38.50
N LEU A 3 15.43 38.93 37.74
CA LEU A 3 15.64 39.10 36.30
C LEU A 3 16.00 37.78 35.56
N ILE A 4 15.36 36.65 35.91
CA ILE A 4 15.44 35.41 35.13
C ILE A 4 14.13 34.63 35.32
N ALA A 5 13.05 34.98 34.61
CA ALA A 5 11.80 34.19 34.66
C ALA A 5 10.89 34.29 33.43
N LEU A 6 11.26 35.01 32.37
CA LEU A 6 10.34 35.28 31.24
C LEU A 6 10.77 34.68 29.89
N ALA A 7 11.92 34.02 29.79
CA ALA A 7 12.39 33.43 28.53
C ALA A 7 11.98 31.96 28.32
N THR A 8 11.50 31.27 29.36
CA THR A 8 11.18 29.83 29.32
C THR A 8 9.72 29.51 28.99
N GLY A 9 8.84 30.51 28.88
CA GLY A 9 7.40 30.32 28.65
C GLY A 9 6.97 30.26 27.18
N ALA A 10 7.77 30.80 26.24
CA ALA A 10 7.36 30.92 24.83
C ALA A 10 7.82 29.75 23.93
N VAL A 11 8.81 28.98 24.35
CA VAL A 11 9.31 27.83 23.55
C VAL A 11 8.45 26.57 23.76
N LEU A 12 7.81 26.45 24.92
CA LEU A 12 6.95 25.32 25.27
C LEU A 12 5.58 25.35 24.57
N THR A 13 5.00 26.52 24.28
CA THR A 13 3.66 26.61 23.67
C THR A 13 3.67 26.32 22.17
N CYS A 14 4.71 26.72 21.44
CA CYS A 14 4.86 26.33 20.04
C CYS A 14 5.36 24.88 19.91
N GLY A 15 6.36 24.47 20.70
CA GLY A 15 6.91 23.11 20.63
C GLY A 15 5.93 22.02 21.08
N ALA A 16 5.24 22.21 22.21
CA ALA A 16 4.29 21.22 22.71
C ALA A 16 3.02 21.14 21.84
N GLY A 17 2.57 22.26 21.28
CA GLY A 17 1.46 22.26 20.32
C GLY A 17 1.76 21.41 19.09
N TRP A 18 2.94 21.58 18.48
CA TRP A 18 3.37 20.77 17.34
C TRP A 18 3.62 19.31 17.69
N VAL A 19 4.15 18.99 18.88
CA VAL A 19 4.33 17.61 19.34
C VAL A 19 2.99 16.91 19.58
N VAL A 20 2.03 17.58 20.23
CA VAL A 20 0.68 17.04 20.44
C VAL A 20 -0.05 16.88 19.09
N LEU A 21 0.08 17.85 18.18
CA LEU A 21 -0.46 17.74 16.83
C LEU A 21 0.18 16.55 16.09
N ALA A 22 1.51 16.42 16.13
CA ALA A 22 2.22 15.30 15.51
C ALA A 22 1.78 13.95 16.10
N LEU A 23 1.53 13.87 17.41
CA LEU A 23 1.03 12.64 18.06
C LEU A 23 -0.43 12.32 17.72
N LEU A 24 -1.29 13.34 17.55
CA LEU A 24 -2.70 13.15 17.16
C LEU A 24 -2.86 12.76 15.69
N PHE A 25 -1.95 13.22 14.83
CA PHE A 25 -1.87 12.83 13.43
C PHE A 25 -0.82 11.74 13.18
N SER A 26 -0.24 11.17 14.25
CA SER A 26 0.72 10.07 14.10
C SER A 26 -0.04 8.86 13.63
N PRO A 27 0.25 8.39 12.42
CA PRO A 27 -0.43 7.24 11.87
C PRO A 27 -0.03 5.98 12.65
N SER A 28 -1.00 5.10 12.89
CA SER A 28 -0.80 3.84 13.59
C SER A 28 0.05 2.92 12.71
N GLN A 29 1.16 2.44 13.26
CA GLN A 29 2.04 1.46 12.61
C GLN A 29 1.99 0.16 13.39
N THR A 30 1.92 -0.94 12.67
CA THR A 30 1.94 -2.27 13.27
C THR A 30 2.83 -3.23 12.49
N LYS A 31 3.42 -4.17 13.22
CA LYS A 31 4.13 -5.34 12.67
C LYS A 31 3.50 -6.65 13.11
N VAL A 32 2.36 -6.58 13.81
CA VAL A 32 1.64 -7.76 14.29
C VAL A 32 0.95 -8.40 13.09
N PRO A 33 1.27 -9.65 12.70
CA PRO A 33 0.81 -10.21 11.43
C PRO A 33 -0.72 -10.19 11.25
N ALA A 34 -1.47 -10.49 12.30
CA ALA A 34 -2.93 -10.48 12.29
C ALA A 34 -3.52 -9.07 12.04
N GLU A 35 -2.86 -8.02 12.52
CA GLU A 35 -3.29 -6.64 12.30
C GLU A 35 -2.98 -6.17 10.88
N VAL A 36 -1.81 -6.53 10.34
CA VAL A 36 -1.43 -6.26 8.94
C VAL A 36 -2.42 -6.89 7.97
N GLU A 37 -2.80 -8.15 8.19
CA GLU A 37 -3.85 -8.80 7.40
C GLU A 37 -5.21 -8.10 7.55
N THR A 38 -5.52 -7.60 8.74
CA THR A 38 -6.76 -6.87 8.99
C THR A 38 -6.78 -5.52 8.25
N ILE A 39 -5.64 -4.85 8.13
CA ILE A 39 -5.47 -3.67 7.27
C ILE A 39 -5.70 -4.06 5.80
N ALA A 40 -5.04 -5.09 5.30
CA ALA A 40 -5.21 -5.55 3.92
C ALA A 40 -6.67 -5.90 3.59
N ARG A 41 -7.35 -6.66 4.48
CA ARG A 41 -8.76 -7.04 4.33
C ARG A 41 -9.73 -5.86 4.33
N ARG A 42 -9.38 -4.75 4.99
CA ARG A 42 -10.21 -3.53 4.97
C ARG A 42 -10.15 -2.83 3.62
N VAL A 43 -9.00 -2.86 2.95
CA VAL A 43 -8.85 -2.35 1.58
C VAL A 43 -9.62 -3.22 0.60
N ALA A 44 -9.31 -4.52 0.57
CA ALA A 44 -9.99 -5.50 -0.29
C ALA A 44 -9.89 -6.92 0.28
N PRO A 45 -10.87 -7.80 -0.02
CA PRO A 45 -10.73 -9.23 0.27
C PRO A 45 -9.68 -9.82 -0.68
N LEU A 46 -8.44 -9.83 -0.22
CA LEU A 46 -7.29 -10.29 -0.97
C LEU A 46 -6.88 -11.68 -0.49
N ARG A 47 -6.72 -12.63 -1.41
CA ARG A 47 -6.03 -13.90 -1.13
C ARG A 47 -4.54 -13.73 -1.42
N VAL A 48 -3.78 -13.41 -0.38
CA VAL A 48 -2.32 -13.27 -0.47
C VAL A 48 -1.68 -14.61 -0.80
N PRO A 49 -0.73 -14.70 -1.76
CA PRO A 49 -0.08 -15.96 -2.07
C PRO A 49 0.70 -16.48 -0.84
N PRO A 50 0.69 -17.80 -0.57
CA PRO A 50 1.17 -18.38 0.71
C PRO A 50 2.65 -18.11 1.02
N GLN A 51 3.45 -17.81 0.01
CA GLN A 51 4.86 -17.48 0.13
C GLN A 51 5.11 -16.04 0.64
N PHE A 52 4.09 -15.19 0.70
CA PHE A 52 4.17 -13.82 1.23
C PHE A 52 3.62 -13.76 2.65
N GLN A 53 4.42 -13.23 3.57
CA GLN A 53 4.10 -13.10 4.98
C GLN A 53 3.88 -11.64 5.36
N PRO A 54 2.97 -11.33 6.29
CA PRO A 54 2.73 -9.95 6.69
C PRO A 54 3.99 -9.34 7.31
N ALA A 55 4.42 -8.18 6.79
CA ALA A 55 5.65 -7.52 7.21
C ALA A 55 5.37 -6.30 8.10
N TRP A 56 4.55 -5.38 7.59
CA TRP A 56 4.09 -4.22 8.35
C TRP A 56 2.79 -3.67 7.78
N GLY A 57 2.11 -2.89 8.61
CA GLY A 57 0.88 -2.20 8.27
C GLY A 57 0.91 -0.78 8.81
N TRP A 58 0.24 0.10 8.09
CA TRP A 58 0.16 1.51 8.40
C TRP A 58 -1.27 1.99 8.16
N GLU A 59 -1.83 2.71 9.12
CA GLU A 59 -3.15 3.32 8.97
C GLU A 59 -3.19 4.72 9.58
N ALA A 60 -3.92 5.62 8.95
CA ALA A 60 -4.28 6.90 9.52
C ALA A 60 -5.74 7.19 9.16
N ASP A 61 -6.55 7.51 10.17
CA ASP A 61 -7.91 7.99 9.97
C ASP A 61 -8.04 9.34 10.68
N HIS A 62 -8.14 10.39 9.89
CA HIS A 62 -8.36 11.74 10.39
C HIS A 62 -9.45 12.43 9.57
N SER A 63 -9.91 13.58 10.06
CA SER A 63 -11.04 14.31 9.46
C SER A 63 -10.83 14.71 8.00
N VAL A 64 -9.58 14.80 7.54
CA VAL A 64 -9.23 15.24 6.17
C VAL A 64 -8.71 14.14 5.24
N ALA A 65 -8.23 13.01 5.76
CA ALA A 65 -7.83 11.88 4.94
C ALA A 65 -7.94 10.57 5.70
N TRP A 66 -8.09 9.50 4.93
CA TRP A 66 -8.03 8.14 5.39
C TRP A 66 -7.06 7.38 4.52
N ILE A 67 -6.08 6.73 5.15
CA ILE A 67 -5.04 5.96 4.48
C ILE A 67 -4.81 4.64 5.19
N GLN A 68 -4.67 3.58 4.41
CA GLN A 68 -4.33 2.25 4.90
C GLN A 68 -3.36 1.60 3.94
N ILE A 69 -2.27 1.03 4.45
CA ILE A 69 -1.26 0.33 3.68
C ILE A 69 -0.90 -0.95 4.43
N ALA A 70 -0.88 -2.07 3.72
CA ALA A 70 -0.36 -3.33 4.21
C ALA A 70 0.72 -3.83 3.26
N ARG A 71 1.81 -4.29 3.85
CA ARG A 71 2.94 -4.90 3.15
C ARG A 71 3.12 -6.34 3.57
N PHE A 72 3.39 -7.18 2.59
CA PHE A 72 3.78 -8.57 2.77
C PHE A 72 5.09 -8.81 2.04
N ASP A 73 6.02 -9.50 2.70
CA ASP A 73 7.31 -9.85 2.14
C ASP A 73 7.33 -11.33 1.79
N HIS A 74 7.94 -11.67 0.66
CA HIS A 74 8.20 -13.06 0.34
C HIS A 74 9.10 -13.68 1.42
N SER A 75 8.75 -14.87 1.93
CA SER A 75 9.47 -15.57 3.01
C SER A 75 10.98 -15.75 2.76
N ALA A 76 11.37 -15.93 1.49
CA ALA A 76 12.77 -16.00 1.06
C ALA A 76 13.40 -14.66 0.61
N GLY A 77 12.73 -13.52 0.80
CA GLY A 77 13.20 -12.20 0.34
C GLY A 77 13.19 -12.00 -1.18
N ARG A 78 12.35 -12.76 -1.89
CA ARG A 78 12.32 -12.85 -3.37
C ARG A 78 11.22 -12.00 -4.02
N GLY A 79 10.55 -11.16 -3.24
CA GLY A 79 9.43 -10.35 -3.69
C GLY A 79 8.72 -9.64 -2.55
N LEU A 80 7.79 -8.75 -2.91
CA LEU A 80 6.92 -8.01 -2.02
C LEU A 80 5.49 -7.92 -2.60
N LEU A 81 4.52 -7.76 -1.72
CA LEU A 81 3.15 -7.37 -2.03
C LEU A 81 2.80 -6.14 -1.20
N LEU A 82 2.35 -5.09 -1.86
CA LEU A 82 1.81 -3.88 -1.26
C LEU A 82 0.36 -3.74 -1.70
N ILE A 83 -0.50 -3.48 -0.73
CA ILE A 83 -1.87 -3.05 -0.97
C ILE A 83 -2.11 -1.80 -0.15
N GLY A 84 -2.64 -0.77 -0.79
CA GLY A 84 -2.90 0.50 -0.14
C GLY A 84 -4.19 1.12 -0.62
N GLU A 85 -4.78 1.96 0.22
CA GLU A 85 -5.94 2.78 -0.10
C GLU A 85 -5.74 4.19 0.45
N LEU A 86 -6.08 5.19 -0.36
CA LEU A 86 -6.10 6.59 0.02
C LEU A 86 -7.46 7.18 -0.34
N HIS A 87 -7.97 7.98 0.58
CA HIS A 87 -9.17 8.77 0.40
C HIS A 87 -8.97 10.15 1.01
N LEU A 88 -9.07 11.21 0.20
CA LEU A 88 -9.04 12.59 0.69
C LEU A 88 -10.48 13.10 0.88
N ARG A 89 -10.76 13.65 2.08
CA ARG A 89 -12.07 14.22 2.44
C ARG A 89 -12.01 15.75 2.32
N PRO A 90 -13.08 16.43 1.88
CA PRO A 90 -14.40 15.91 1.50
C PRO A 90 -14.56 15.66 -0.01
N ILE A 91 -13.54 15.93 -0.83
CA ILE A 91 -13.63 15.88 -2.30
C ILE A 91 -12.71 14.78 -2.81
N ALA A 92 -13.26 13.83 -3.57
CA ALA A 92 -12.48 12.85 -4.30
C ALA A 92 -11.49 13.56 -5.23
N ASN A 93 -10.19 13.33 -5.03
CA ASN A 93 -9.15 13.98 -5.81
C ASN A 93 -8.55 12.97 -6.82
N PRO A 94 -8.59 13.27 -8.14
CA PRO A 94 -7.96 12.42 -9.16
C PRO A 94 -6.47 12.13 -8.91
N GLN A 95 -5.78 13.01 -8.16
CA GLN A 95 -4.35 12.87 -7.83
C GLN A 95 -4.09 11.89 -6.67
N GLU A 96 -5.12 11.35 -6.01
CA GLU A 96 -4.97 10.37 -4.92
C GLU A 96 -4.14 9.16 -5.36
N VAL A 97 -4.36 8.69 -6.58
CA VAL A 97 -3.62 7.54 -7.13
C VAL A 97 -2.13 7.82 -7.23
N ASP A 98 -1.76 8.97 -7.77
CA ASP A 98 -0.35 9.34 -7.95
C ASP A 98 0.32 9.59 -6.61
N GLN A 99 -0.37 10.23 -5.67
CA GLN A 99 0.12 10.44 -4.30
C GLN A 99 0.35 9.12 -3.57
N LEU A 100 -0.62 8.19 -3.66
CA LEU A 100 -0.52 6.88 -3.04
C LEU A 100 0.57 6.03 -3.70
N ARG A 101 0.68 6.05 -5.04
CA ARG A 101 1.77 5.37 -5.77
C ARG A 101 3.13 5.87 -5.32
N ASN A 102 3.34 7.19 -5.34
CA ASN A 102 4.60 7.79 -4.90
C ASN A 102 4.93 7.42 -3.45
N LEU A 103 3.93 7.35 -2.58
CA LEU A 103 4.11 6.97 -1.18
C LEU A 103 4.50 5.49 -1.02
N LEU A 104 3.91 4.60 -1.81
CA LEU A 104 4.26 3.17 -1.81
C LEU A 104 5.65 2.92 -2.38
N GLU A 105 6.00 3.56 -3.48
CA GLU A 105 7.32 3.48 -4.10
C GLU A 105 8.40 4.01 -3.14
N ASN A 106 8.17 5.17 -2.50
CA ASN A 106 9.12 5.74 -1.54
C ASN A 106 9.24 4.93 -0.24
N SER A 107 8.18 4.22 0.18
CA SER A 107 8.20 3.37 1.37
C SER A 107 8.76 1.97 1.13
N SER A 108 9.04 1.61 -0.13
CA SER A 108 9.52 0.28 -0.53
C SER A 108 10.80 0.39 -1.36
N PRO A 109 11.94 0.77 -0.72
CA PRO A 109 13.22 0.95 -1.40
C PRO A 109 13.79 -0.34 -2.02
N ASP A 110 13.24 -1.49 -1.65
CA ASP A 110 13.58 -2.81 -2.15
C ASP A 110 12.76 -3.22 -3.39
N MET A 111 11.83 -2.38 -3.84
CA MET A 111 11.14 -2.57 -5.12
C MET A 111 12.14 -2.42 -6.27
N ARG A 112 12.25 -3.46 -7.10
CA ARG A 112 13.21 -3.51 -8.21
C ARG A 112 12.61 -2.90 -9.48
N LEU A 113 13.45 -2.26 -10.30
CA LEU A 113 13.01 -1.70 -11.57
C LEU A 113 13.10 -2.76 -12.66
N ILE A 114 12.02 -3.01 -13.39
CA ILE A 114 11.99 -4.02 -14.45
C ILE A 114 12.34 -3.39 -15.81
N ALA A 115 13.20 -4.05 -16.57
CA ALA A 115 13.35 -3.88 -18.01
C ALA A 115 12.32 -4.81 -18.70
N PRO A 116 11.20 -4.27 -19.21
CA PRO A 116 10.09 -5.10 -19.66
C PRO A 116 10.46 -5.92 -20.90
N ARG A 117 10.19 -7.23 -20.83
CA ARG A 117 10.22 -8.17 -21.95
C ARG A 117 8.81 -8.44 -22.46
N LEU A 118 7.84 -8.51 -21.55
CA LEU A 118 6.42 -8.72 -21.85
C LEU A 118 5.58 -7.80 -20.96
N THR A 119 4.53 -7.23 -21.53
CA THR A 119 3.50 -6.49 -20.81
C THR A 119 2.13 -7.04 -21.20
N GLU A 120 1.33 -7.41 -20.21
CA GLU A 120 -0.05 -7.87 -20.37
C GLU A 120 -0.97 -6.95 -19.57
N GLU A 121 -2.09 -6.54 -20.16
CA GLU A 121 -3.14 -5.80 -19.45
C GLU A 121 -4.34 -6.70 -19.16
N ARG A 122 -4.77 -6.74 -17.90
CA ARG A 122 -5.98 -7.43 -17.47
C ARG A 122 -7.01 -6.44 -16.96
N LYS A 123 -8.22 -6.54 -17.49
CA LYS A 123 -9.37 -5.71 -17.10
C LYS A 123 -10.33 -6.56 -16.29
N LEU A 124 -10.65 -6.11 -15.08
CA LEU A 124 -11.52 -6.81 -14.13
C LEU A 124 -12.66 -5.88 -13.71
N ILE A 125 -13.72 -6.47 -13.16
CA ILE A 125 -14.75 -5.72 -12.44
C ILE A 125 -14.51 -5.94 -10.95
N VAL A 126 -14.21 -4.85 -10.23
CA VAL A 126 -13.99 -4.83 -8.78
C VAL A 126 -14.95 -3.78 -8.21
N ARG A 127 -15.74 -4.15 -7.21
CA ARG A 127 -16.83 -3.33 -6.64
C ARG A 127 -17.75 -2.72 -7.68
N GLY A 128 -18.11 -3.52 -8.69
CA GLY A 128 -18.96 -3.10 -9.81
C GLY A 128 -18.35 -2.04 -10.74
N ARG A 129 -17.07 -1.67 -10.58
CA ARG A 129 -16.36 -0.73 -11.47
C ARG A 129 -15.22 -1.42 -12.19
N ARG A 130 -14.83 -0.88 -13.35
CA ARG A 130 -13.69 -1.38 -14.12
C ARG A 130 -12.39 -1.06 -13.37
N ALA A 131 -11.57 -2.09 -13.20
CA ALA A 131 -10.20 -2.01 -12.72
C ALA A 131 -9.25 -2.53 -13.81
N GLN A 132 -8.05 -1.95 -13.89
CA GLN A 132 -7.03 -2.36 -14.84
C GLN A 132 -5.75 -2.71 -14.08
N PHE A 133 -5.21 -3.88 -14.42
CA PHE A 133 -3.98 -4.43 -13.88
C PHE A 133 -3.00 -4.63 -15.03
N GLU A 134 -1.80 -4.10 -14.87
CA GLU A 134 -0.67 -4.34 -15.75
C GLU A 134 0.20 -5.43 -15.13
N ILE A 135 0.51 -6.44 -15.93
CA ILE A 135 1.43 -7.53 -15.58
C ILE A 135 2.66 -7.35 -16.46
N VAL A 136 3.79 -7.09 -15.84
CA VAL A 136 5.08 -6.91 -16.51
C VAL A 136 5.98 -8.08 -16.16
N GLU A 137 6.55 -8.72 -17.18
CA GLU A 137 7.65 -9.66 -17.04
C GLU A 137 8.91 -9.07 -17.65
N GLY A 138 10.05 -9.28 -17.02
CA GLY A 138 11.31 -8.77 -17.53
C GLY A 138 12.48 -9.11 -16.63
N GLU A 139 13.57 -8.41 -16.84
CA GLU A 139 14.77 -8.54 -16.00
C GLU A 139 14.89 -7.32 -15.09
N ASP A 140 15.35 -7.53 -13.86
CA ASP A 140 15.75 -6.44 -12.98
C ASP A 140 16.83 -5.59 -13.65
N ARG A 141 16.67 -4.27 -13.72
CA ARG A 141 17.67 -3.37 -14.33
C ARG A 141 19.00 -3.37 -13.60
N ALA A 142 19.00 -3.70 -12.30
CA ALA A 142 20.21 -3.77 -11.49
C ALA A 142 20.92 -5.13 -11.56
N SER A 143 20.27 -6.17 -12.11
CA SER A 143 20.81 -7.52 -12.18
C SER A 143 20.38 -8.24 -13.46
N THR A 144 20.45 -9.57 -13.52
CA THR A 144 19.84 -10.37 -14.60
C THR A 144 18.72 -11.25 -14.06
N THR A 145 18.19 -10.89 -12.89
CA THR A 145 17.14 -11.66 -12.21
C THR A 145 15.83 -11.46 -12.96
N LYS A 146 15.17 -12.56 -13.31
CA LYS A 146 13.86 -12.51 -13.96
C LYS A 146 12.79 -12.16 -12.94
N LEU A 147 12.04 -11.10 -13.23
CA LEU A 147 11.00 -10.56 -12.37
C LEU A 147 9.65 -10.56 -13.07
N ARG A 148 8.62 -10.70 -12.25
CA ARG A 148 7.24 -10.43 -12.62
C ARG A 148 6.65 -9.43 -11.65
N GLN A 149 5.91 -8.46 -12.18
CA GLN A 149 5.21 -7.46 -11.41
C GLN A 149 3.76 -7.34 -11.87
N VAL A 150 2.85 -7.28 -10.92
CA VAL A 150 1.45 -6.91 -11.14
C VAL A 150 1.23 -5.55 -10.49
N THR A 151 0.71 -4.59 -11.23
CA THR A 151 0.37 -3.26 -10.71
C THR A 151 -1.02 -2.88 -11.20
N GLY A 152 -1.88 -2.43 -10.30
CA GLY A 152 -3.21 -2.02 -10.70
C GLY A 152 -3.87 -1.09 -9.71
N THR A 153 -4.85 -0.35 -10.22
CA THR A 153 -5.70 0.53 -9.41
C THR A 153 -7.15 0.08 -9.54
N PHE A 154 -7.87 0.15 -8.43
CA PHE A 154 -9.23 -0.36 -8.34
C PHE A 154 -10.00 0.39 -7.24
N PRO A 155 -11.34 0.37 -7.24
CA PRO A 155 -12.11 0.95 -6.14
C PRO A 155 -11.86 0.18 -4.84
N GLY A 156 -11.41 0.89 -3.82
CA GLY A 156 -11.31 0.39 -2.46
C GLY A 156 -12.65 0.47 -1.72
N ARG A 157 -12.60 0.44 -0.39
CA ARG A 157 -13.78 0.57 0.46
C ARG A 157 -14.30 2.00 0.55
N GLU A 158 -13.40 2.96 0.76
CA GLU A 158 -13.71 4.38 0.97
C GLU A 158 -13.15 5.28 -0.15
N GLY A 159 -12.12 4.83 -0.87
CA GLY A 159 -11.41 5.60 -1.89
C GLY A 159 -10.80 4.76 -3.00
N THR A 160 -9.65 5.21 -3.52
CA THR A 160 -8.93 4.48 -4.58
C THR A 160 -7.85 3.62 -3.96
N ALA A 161 -7.86 2.33 -4.33
CA ALA A 161 -6.87 1.37 -3.90
C ALA A 161 -5.86 1.08 -5.01
N ILE A 162 -4.66 0.71 -4.59
CA ILE A 162 -3.57 0.26 -5.45
C ILE A 162 -3.04 -1.07 -4.93
N LEU A 163 -2.70 -1.95 -5.86
CA LEU A 163 -2.02 -3.22 -5.60
C LEU A 163 -0.71 -3.22 -6.38
N ILE A 164 0.38 -3.55 -5.71
CA ILE A 164 1.68 -3.84 -6.31
C ILE A 164 2.14 -5.19 -5.78
N LEU A 165 2.31 -6.16 -6.66
CA LEU A 165 2.93 -7.45 -6.36
C LEU A 165 4.16 -7.57 -7.24
N GLN A 166 5.33 -7.79 -6.66
CA GLN A 166 6.55 -8.02 -7.39
C GLN A 166 7.25 -9.25 -6.83
N GLY A 167 7.73 -10.13 -7.71
CA GLY A 167 8.49 -11.30 -7.31
C GLY A 167 9.38 -11.82 -8.42
N GLU A 168 10.32 -12.68 -8.06
CA GLU A 168 11.06 -13.47 -9.04
C GLU A 168 10.11 -14.43 -9.79
N GLU A 169 10.33 -14.57 -11.11
CA GLU A 169 9.44 -15.30 -12.01
C GLU A 169 9.19 -16.74 -11.53
N ASP A 170 10.22 -17.40 -11.01
CA ASP A 170 10.17 -18.79 -10.50
C ASP A 170 9.30 -18.95 -9.24
N TYR A 171 9.08 -17.86 -8.49
CA TYR A 171 8.34 -17.86 -7.22
C TYR A 171 6.98 -17.17 -7.31
N LEU A 172 6.66 -16.57 -8.46
CA LEU A 172 5.40 -15.89 -8.71
C LEU A 172 4.72 -16.44 -9.96
N SER A 173 4.06 -17.60 -9.80
CA SER A 173 3.36 -18.28 -10.89
C SER A 173 2.16 -17.49 -11.42
N ASN A 174 1.73 -17.82 -12.64
CA ASN A 174 0.51 -17.25 -13.22
C ASN A 174 -0.73 -17.58 -12.38
N GLU A 175 -0.81 -18.81 -11.85
CA GLU A 175 -1.90 -19.25 -10.98
C GLU A 175 -1.99 -18.41 -9.70
N ALA A 176 -0.86 -18.08 -9.07
CA ALA A 176 -0.85 -17.21 -7.89
C ALA A 176 -1.35 -15.79 -8.20
N ILE A 177 -1.02 -15.26 -9.39
CA ILE A 177 -1.53 -13.97 -9.86
C ILE A 177 -3.02 -14.05 -10.18
N ASP A 178 -3.47 -15.12 -10.83
CA ASP A 178 -4.87 -15.36 -11.18
C ASP A 178 -5.74 -15.43 -9.93
N ASP A 179 -5.31 -16.20 -8.93
CA ASP A 179 -6.02 -16.32 -7.65
C ASP A 179 -6.07 -15.01 -6.88
N LEU A 180 -4.97 -14.24 -6.89
CA LEU A 180 -4.92 -12.92 -6.28
C LEU A 180 -5.93 -11.98 -6.94
N LEU A 181 -5.89 -11.87 -8.27
CA LEU A 181 -6.78 -10.99 -9.04
C LEU A 181 -8.25 -11.43 -8.94
N LYS A 182 -8.52 -12.74 -8.94
CA LYS A 182 -9.86 -13.29 -8.77
C LYS A 182 -10.43 -12.96 -7.40
N SER A 183 -9.61 -12.99 -6.34
CA SER A 183 -10.07 -12.66 -4.98
C SER A 183 -10.65 -11.24 -4.86
N LEU A 184 -10.12 -10.29 -5.65
CA LEU A 184 -10.64 -8.92 -5.69
C LEU A 184 -12.07 -8.83 -6.28
N THR A 185 -12.45 -9.78 -7.13
CA THR A 185 -13.75 -9.77 -7.83
C THR A 185 -14.84 -10.52 -7.06
N GLU A 186 -14.48 -11.48 -6.23
CA GLU A 186 -15.44 -12.29 -5.45
C GLU A 186 -16.08 -11.51 -4.27
N ALA A 187 -15.53 -10.34 -3.95
CA ALA A 187 -16.05 -9.41 -2.95
C ALA A 187 -17.50 -8.96 -3.20
N ASP A 188 -17.95 -9.03 -4.46
CA ASP A 188 -19.15 -8.36 -4.97
C ASP A 188 -20.36 -9.26 -5.13
N VAL A 189 -20.26 -10.54 -4.75
CA VAL A 189 -21.41 -11.44 -4.80
C VAL A 189 -22.16 -11.31 -3.46
N PRO A 190 -23.29 -10.59 -3.40
CA PRO A 190 -24.16 -10.68 -2.23
C PRO A 190 -24.58 -12.14 -2.07
N LYS A 191 -24.31 -12.72 -0.89
CA LYS A 191 -24.92 -13.99 -0.47
C LYS A 191 -26.38 -13.76 -0.11
#